data_AF-A0A8W8LS40-F1
#
_entry.id   AF-A0A8W8LS40-F1
#
_cell.length_a   1.000
_cell.length_b   1.000
_cell.length_c   1.000
_cell.angle_alpha   90.00
_cell.angle_beta   90.00
_cell.angle_gamma   90.00
#
_symmetry.space_group_name_H-M   'P 1'
#
loop_
_entity.id
_entity.type
_entity.pdbx_description
1 polymer ?
#
loop_
_entity_poly.entity_id
_entity_poly.type
_entity_poly.pdbx_seq_one_letter_code
_entity_poly.pdbx_strand_id
1 'polypeptide(L)'
;VGEGHCKIWFELPYNGKCTSRLDIPISKGGLMPSCNGKTDGIYRFDHSSALQYAMDYGDYFHIGRVCDAYYKCLGGNITVVKCENGTVFHIDSGTCKPGNSSLPNSCQLYCNPQKTNVHPFPVNVAECPYPLQFSETTGRCENFTEVTCGTRKEEKYICNYWESLFYNRHGGNCDTRNIRDCLYLPNGVHRDPRRSPSSFIRCYGNRLVEEGKCTIDSVWGTQTFIYNGTCTQRFAIPTSGADYGLLPSCSAKPDGNYQFRTRPCDAYYRCEGGRATSVKCPEHTLFDVTRRTCASNVACYRA
;
A
#
# COMPACT_ATOMS: atom_id res chain seq x y z
N VAL A 1 -30.98 -33.69 -9.25
CA VAL A 1 -32.13 -33.19 -8.48
C VAL A 1 -31.88 -33.55 -7.03
N GLY A 2 -31.43 -32.59 -6.24
CA GLY A 2 -31.35 -32.65 -4.78
C GLY A 2 -32.07 -31.41 -4.27
N GLU A 3 -33.04 -31.61 -3.39
CA GLU A 3 -33.94 -30.58 -2.88
C GLU A 3 -33.18 -29.50 -2.09
N GLY A 4 -33.45 -28.21 -2.38
CA GLY A 4 -33.23 -27.14 -1.39
C GLY A 4 -32.24 -26.01 -1.72
N HIS A 5 -31.50 -26.01 -2.82
CA HIS A 5 -30.52 -24.93 -3.09
C HIS A 5 -30.98 -23.99 -4.21
N CYS A 6 -31.17 -22.70 -3.89
CA CYS A 6 -31.40 -21.65 -4.87
C CYS A 6 -30.18 -21.49 -5.79
N LYS A 7 -30.41 -21.21 -7.08
CA LYS A 7 -29.35 -21.13 -8.11
C LYS A 7 -28.35 -20.00 -7.87
N ILE A 8 -28.77 -18.97 -7.14
CA ILE A 8 -27.99 -17.78 -6.84
C ILE A 8 -27.61 -17.85 -5.36
N TRP A 9 -26.31 -17.72 -5.06
CA TRP A 9 -25.77 -17.80 -3.69
C TRP A 9 -26.32 -16.70 -2.76
N PHE A 10 -26.90 -15.64 -3.33
CA PHE A 10 -27.51 -14.51 -2.62
C PHE A 10 -29.02 -14.68 -2.38
N GLU A 11 -29.58 -15.83 -2.72
CA GLU A 11 -30.99 -16.19 -2.47
C GLU A 11 -31.07 -17.38 -1.48
N LEU A 12 -32.15 -17.41 -0.69
CA LEU A 12 -32.49 -18.53 0.18
C LEU A 12 -33.92 -19.02 -0.11
N PRO A 13 -34.21 -20.32 0.10
CA PRO A 13 -35.58 -20.82 0.11
C PRO A 13 -36.36 -20.15 1.24
N TYR A 14 -37.40 -19.40 0.91
CA TYR A 14 -38.27 -18.72 1.86
C TYR A 14 -39.71 -18.73 1.33
N ASN A 15 -40.66 -19.17 2.15
CA ASN A 15 -42.07 -19.34 1.77
C ASN A 15 -42.28 -20.12 0.45
N GLY A 16 -41.49 -21.18 0.25
CA GLY A 16 -41.62 -22.07 -0.92
C GLY A 16 -41.05 -21.51 -2.23
N LYS A 17 -40.34 -20.37 -2.21
CA LYS A 17 -39.66 -19.80 -3.38
C LYS A 17 -38.24 -19.37 -3.04
N CYS A 18 -37.39 -19.26 -4.06
CA CYS A 18 -36.11 -18.59 -3.89
C CYS A 18 -36.34 -17.09 -3.75
N THR A 19 -35.91 -16.54 -2.62
CA THR A 19 -36.10 -15.15 -2.24
C THR A 19 -34.74 -14.53 -1.95
N SER A 20 -34.54 -13.29 -2.40
CA SER A 20 -33.34 -12.51 -2.08
C SER A 20 -33.13 -12.47 -0.58
N ARG A 21 -31.88 -12.63 -0.13
CA ARG A 21 -31.55 -12.48 1.28
C ARG A 21 -31.92 -11.11 1.85
N LEU A 22 -32.00 -10.07 1.00
CA LEU A 22 -32.40 -8.72 1.42
C LEU A 22 -33.87 -8.63 1.86
N ASP A 23 -34.72 -9.55 1.40
CA ASP A 23 -36.16 -9.56 1.65
C ASP A 23 -36.55 -10.56 2.76
N ILE A 24 -35.57 -11.21 3.38
CA ILE A 24 -35.77 -12.20 4.45
C ILE A 24 -35.31 -11.60 5.78
N PRO A 25 -36.14 -11.63 6.85
CA PRO A 25 -35.75 -11.14 8.16
C PRO A 25 -34.47 -11.78 8.70
N ILE A 26 -33.65 -11.01 9.43
CA ILE A 26 -32.45 -11.51 10.12
C ILE A 26 -32.78 -12.71 11.02
N SER A 27 -33.93 -12.71 11.72
CA SER A 27 -34.40 -13.81 12.56
C SER A 27 -34.68 -15.12 11.81
N LYS A 28 -34.75 -15.07 10.48
CA LYS A 28 -34.94 -16.21 9.58
C LYS A 28 -33.69 -16.51 8.75
N GLY A 29 -32.54 -15.93 9.09
CA GLY A 29 -31.27 -16.15 8.40
C GLY A 29 -31.05 -15.30 7.14
N GLY A 30 -31.89 -14.29 6.92
CA GLY A 30 -31.70 -13.28 5.87
C GLY A 30 -30.91 -12.06 6.32
N LEU A 31 -31.02 -10.97 5.56
CA LEU A 31 -30.31 -9.70 5.74
C LEU A 31 -31.24 -8.51 5.96
N MET A 32 -32.57 -8.70 5.91
CA MET A 32 -33.53 -7.60 6.00
C MET A 32 -33.48 -6.93 7.39
N PRO A 33 -33.19 -5.61 7.46
CA PRO A 33 -33.17 -4.86 8.71
C PRO A 33 -34.56 -4.74 9.36
N SER A 34 -34.63 -4.08 10.53
CA SER A 34 -35.89 -3.82 11.23
C SER A 34 -36.18 -2.31 11.32
N CYS A 35 -37.46 -1.95 11.22
CA CYS A 35 -37.97 -0.61 11.51
C CYS A 35 -38.31 -0.40 13.00
N ASN A 36 -38.11 -1.39 13.86
CA ASN A 36 -38.36 -1.24 15.30
C ASN A 36 -37.50 -0.12 15.89
N GLY A 37 -38.15 0.87 16.51
CA GLY A 37 -37.48 2.03 17.09
C GLY A 37 -36.99 3.07 16.06
N LYS A 38 -37.35 2.92 14.78
CA LYS A 38 -37.11 3.93 13.74
C LYS A 38 -38.39 4.72 13.46
N THR A 39 -38.21 5.99 13.10
CA THR A 39 -39.27 6.82 12.56
C THR A 39 -39.55 6.45 11.11
N ASP A 40 -40.64 6.97 10.56
CA ASP A 40 -40.89 6.85 9.13
C ASP A 40 -39.81 7.61 8.34
N GLY A 41 -39.31 6.99 7.26
CA GLY A 41 -38.18 7.54 6.52
C GLY A 41 -37.45 6.54 5.63
N ILE A 42 -36.40 7.04 4.97
CA ILE A 42 -35.52 6.27 4.09
C ILE A 42 -34.19 6.04 4.79
N TYR A 43 -33.70 4.80 4.77
CA TYR A 43 -32.48 4.39 5.47
C TYR A 43 -31.56 3.59 4.55
N ARG A 44 -30.25 3.71 4.77
CA ARG A 44 -29.24 2.87 4.10
C ARG A 44 -29.47 1.41 4.47
N PHE A 45 -29.22 0.50 3.53
CA PHE A 45 -29.23 -0.93 3.80
C PHE A 45 -27.93 -1.35 4.48
N ASP A 46 -27.90 -1.17 5.80
CA ASP A 46 -26.84 -1.64 6.68
C ASP A 46 -27.39 -2.79 7.56
N HIS A 47 -26.71 -3.93 7.60
CA HIS A 47 -27.01 -5.05 8.50
C HIS A 47 -26.04 -5.10 9.68
N SER A 48 -26.45 -5.70 10.80
CA SER A 48 -25.60 -5.76 11.98
C SER A 48 -24.40 -6.68 11.77
N SER A 49 -23.29 -6.36 12.44
CA SER A 49 -22.10 -7.20 12.52
C SER A 49 -22.35 -8.54 13.23
N ALA A 50 -23.49 -8.69 13.92
CA ALA A 50 -23.87 -9.93 14.61
C ALA A 50 -24.29 -11.08 13.66
N LEU A 51 -24.37 -10.84 12.34
CA LEU A 51 -24.50 -11.87 11.31
C LEU A 51 -23.17 -12.57 10.95
N GLN A 52 -22.16 -12.41 11.82
CA GLN A 52 -20.80 -12.95 11.72
C GLN A 52 -20.72 -14.44 11.33
N TYR A 53 -21.75 -15.24 11.61
CA TYR A 53 -21.81 -16.68 11.30
C TYR A 53 -22.65 -17.04 10.05
N ALA A 54 -23.34 -16.09 9.42
CA ALA A 54 -24.30 -16.34 8.32
C ALA A 54 -23.74 -16.04 6.91
N MET A 55 -22.51 -15.51 6.83
CA MET A 55 -21.86 -15.07 5.59
C MET A 55 -20.39 -15.51 5.53
N ASP A 56 -20.15 -16.83 5.49
CA ASP A 56 -18.83 -17.38 5.12
C ASP A 56 -18.40 -16.95 3.70
N TYR A 57 -19.38 -16.52 2.89
CA TYR A 57 -19.20 -15.97 1.56
C TYR A 57 -19.74 -14.54 1.54
N GLY A 58 -18.84 -13.56 1.63
CA GLY A 58 -19.14 -12.27 1.07
C GLY A 58 -18.92 -11.03 1.92
N ASP A 59 -18.76 -11.10 3.24
CA ASP A 59 -18.48 -9.91 4.06
C ASP A 59 -17.56 -10.26 5.22
N TYR A 60 -16.30 -10.59 4.89
CA TYR A 60 -15.33 -11.11 5.86
C TYR A 60 -15.04 -10.11 6.99
N PHE A 61 -15.11 -8.82 6.69
CA PHE A 61 -14.81 -7.73 7.62
C PHE A 61 -16.05 -7.14 8.30
N HIS A 62 -17.23 -7.72 8.06
CA HIS A 62 -18.50 -7.28 8.64
C HIS A 62 -18.79 -5.80 8.41
N ILE A 63 -18.62 -5.32 7.18
CA ILE A 63 -19.01 -3.95 6.78
C ILE A 63 -20.48 -3.73 7.05
N GLY A 64 -21.30 -4.75 6.80
CA GLY A 64 -22.73 -4.66 6.93
C GLY A 64 -23.42 -3.91 5.80
N ARG A 65 -22.70 -3.38 4.80
CA ARG A 65 -23.28 -2.43 3.84
C ARG A 65 -23.60 -3.05 2.49
N VAL A 66 -24.84 -2.84 2.03
CA VAL A 66 -25.28 -3.15 0.66
C VAL A 66 -25.48 -1.85 -0.12
N CYS A 67 -24.52 -1.52 -0.99
CA CYS A 67 -24.41 -0.20 -1.60
C CYS A 67 -25.53 0.17 -2.59
N ASP A 68 -26.14 -0.82 -3.24
CA ASP A 68 -27.16 -0.67 -4.27
C ASP A 68 -28.56 -1.02 -3.75
N ALA A 69 -28.78 -0.87 -2.43
CA ALA A 69 -30.07 -1.07 -1.80
C ALA A 69 -30.31 -0.07 -0.66
N TYR A 70 -31.58 0.18 -0.38
CA TYR A 70 -32.04 0.94 0.77
C TYR A 70 -33.38 0.40 1.25
N TYR A 71 -33.87 0.87 2.39
CA TYR A 71 -35.21 0.51 2.85
C TYR A 71 -35.98 1.73 3.36
N LYS A 72 -37.31 1.61 3.30
CA LYS A 72 -38.26 2.58 3.81
C LYS A 72 -38.97 2.01 5.02
N CYS A 73 -39.16 2.84 6.04
CA CYS A 73 -40.04 2.55 7.17
C CYS A 73 -41.29 3.41 7.06
N LEU A 74 -42.46 2.78 7.14
CA LEU A 74 -43.77 3.43 7.13
C LEU A 74 -44.71 2.73 8.11
N GLY A 75 -45.06 3.38 9.22
CA GLY A 75 -45.92 2.81 10.26
C GLY A 75 -45.36 1.51 10.85
N GLY A 76 -44.03 1.41 10.97
CA GLY A 76 -43.32 0.20 11.42
C GLY A 76 -43.17 -0.89 10.34
N ASN A 77 -43.78 -0.71 9.16
CA ASN A 77 -43.64 -1.63 8.04
C ASN A 77 -42.39 -1.32 7.22
N ILE A 78 -41.66 -2.35 6.80
CA ILE A 78 -40.43 -2.21 6.02
C ILE A 78 -40.68 -2.47 4.54
N THR A 79 -40.05 -1.68 3.67
CA THR A 79 -39.99 -1.96 2.23
C THR A 79 -38.56 -1.80 1.76
N VAL A 80 -37.97 -2.90 1.27
CA VAL A 80 -36.63 -2.90 0.67
C VAL A 80 -36.73 -2.45 -0.79
N VAL A 81 -35.82 -1.58 -1.20
CA VAL A 81 -35.76 -1.06 -2.56
C VAL A 81 -34.36 -1.28 -3.10
N LYS A 82 -34.29 -1.97 -4.24
CA LYS A 82 -33.05 -2.17 -4.98
C LYS A 82 -32.84 -1.01 -5.96
N CYS A 83 -31.63 -0.49 -6.01
CA CYS A 83 -31.23 0.48 -7.00
C CYS A 83 -31.09 -0.16 -8.39
N GLU A 84 -31.22 0.64 -9.44
CA GLU A 84 -30.96 0.19 -10.80
C GLU A 84 -29.49 -0.21 -10.97
N ASN A 85 -29.23 -1.12 -11.93
CA ASN A 85 -27.88 -1.63 -12.13
C ASN A 85 -26.88 -0.50 -12.45
N GLY A 86 -25.71 -0.52 -11.83
CA GLY A 86 -24.71 0.55 -11.98
C GLY A 86 -24.95 1.79 -11.10
N THR A 87 -25.95 1.77 -10.21
CA THR A 87 -26.25 2.88 -9.30
C THR A 87 -26.08 2.52 -7.82
N VAL A 88 -25.69 3.50 -7.01
CA VAL A 88 -25.43 3.39 -5.56
C VAL A 88 -26.39 4.31 -4.82
N PHE A 89 -26.90 3.87 -3.66
CA PHE A 89 -27.79 4.67 -2.84
C PHE A 89 -27.04 5.72 -2.00
N HIS A 90 -27.44 6.99 -2.14
CA HIS A 90 -26.90 8.13 -1.38
C HIS A 90 -27.93 8.65 -0.38
N ILE A 91 -27.67 8.43 0.91
CA ILE A 91 -28.59 8.85 2.00
C ILE A 91 -28.85 10.36 2.01
N ASP A 92 -27.83 11.18 1.70
CA ASP A 92 -27.93 12.65 1.80
C ASP A 92 -28.94 13.22 0.79
N SER A 93 -29.13 12.50 -0.31
CA SER A 93 -30.14 12.84 -1.33
C SER A 93 -31.38 11.95 -1.28
N GLY A 94 -31.34 10.84 -0.55
CA GLY A 94 -32.39 9.80 -0.57
C GLY A 94 -32.60 9.13 -1.94
N THR A 95 -31.59 9.13 -2.83
CA THR A 95 -31.71 8.64 -4.22
C THR A 95 -30.55 7.72 -4.62
N CYS A 96 -30.79 6.88 -5.64
CA CYS A 96 -29.75 6.10 -6.30
C CYS A 96 -29.06 6.96 -7.37
N LYS A 97 -27.73 7.01 -7.36
CA LYS A 97 -26.92 7.77 -8.33
C LYS A 97 -25.97 6.83 -9.09
N PRO A 98 -25.67 7.13 -10.37
CA PRO A 98 -24.77 6.29 -11.16
C PRO A 98 -23.33 6.37 -10.67
N GLY A 99 -22.62 5.25 -10.79
CA GLY A 99 -21.18 5.17 -10.54
C GLY A 99 -20.82 4.79 -9.11
N ASN A 100 -19.56 5.07 -8.76
CA ASN A 100 -18.99 4.73 -7.47
C ASN A 100 -19.28 5.81 -6.43
N SER A 101 -19.30 5.45 -5.15
CA SER A 101 -19.40 6.42 -4.05
C SER A 101 -18.62 5.99 -2.82
N SER A 102 -18.11 6.94 -2.05
CA SER A 102 -17.33 6.69 -0.84
C SER A 102 -18.10 5.96 0.24
N LEU A 103 -17.37 5.15 1.00
CA LEU A 103 -17.83 4.61 2.26
C LEU A 103 -17.36 5.49 3.44
N PRO A 104 -18.19 5.65 4.48
CA PRO A 104 -17.89 6.54 5.60
C PRO A 104 -16.75 6.04 6.49
N ASN A 105 -16.48 4.74 6.49
CA ASN A 105 -15.56 4.11 7.45
C ASN A 105 -14.10 4.45 7.14
N SER A 106 -13.70 4.29 5.88
CA SER A 106 -12.31 4.44 5.47
C SER A 106 -12.21 5.09 4.10
N CYS A 107 -11.15 5.85 3.91
CA CYS A 107 -10.92 6.70 2.77
C CYS A 107 -10.71 5.93 1.46
N GLN A 108 -10.11 4.75 1.58
CA GLN A 108 -9.84 3.85 0.48
C GLN A 108 -11.04 2.97 0.13
N LEU A 109 -12.08 2.92 0.98
CA LEU A 109 -13.25 2.06 0.78
C LEU A 109 -14.35 2.81 0.03
N TYR A 110 -14.96 2.12 -0.93
CA TYR A 110 -16.01 2.70 -1.77
C TYR A 110 -17.00 1.65 -2.25
N CYS A 111 -18.22 2.10 -2.51
CA CYS A 111 -19.23 1.38 -3.25
C CYS A 111 -18.85 1.32 -4.73
N ASN A 112 -18.84 0.11 -5.29
CA ASN A 112 -18.56 -0.16 -6.69
C ASN A 112 -19.65 -1.08 -7.26
N PRO A 113 -20.68 -0.55 -7.95
CA PRO A 113 -21.81 -1.34 -8.41
C PRO A 113 -21.46 -2.38 -9.50
N GLN A 114 -20.24 -2.36 -10.04
CA GLN A 114 -19.75 -3.35 -10.98
C GLN A 114 -19.04 -4.53 -10.29
N LYS A 115 -18.76 -4.44 -8.97
CA LYS A 115 -18.02 -5.48 -8.25
C LYS A 115 -18.97 -6.59 -7.81
N THR A 116 -18.90 -7.71 -8.52
CA THR A 116 -19.70 -8.91 -8.26
C THR A 116 -18.94 -10.01 -7.49
N ASN A 117 -17.61 -9.94 -7.42
CA ASN A 117 -16.80 -10.85 -6.58
C ASN A 117 -16.88 -10.42 -5.11
N VAL A 118 -17.12 -11.40 -4.24
CA VAL A 118 -17.44 -11.20 -2.83
C VAL A 118 -16.34 -11.64 -1.86
N HIS A 119 -15.16 -12.02 -2.36
CA HIS A 119 -14.01 -12.26 -1.50
C HIS A 119 -12.97 -11.15 -1.65
N PRO A 120 -12.56 -10.47 -0.56
CA PRO A 120 -13.07 -10.56 0.83
C PRO A 120 -14.26 -9.64 1.17
N PHE A 121 -14.66 -8.79 0.23
CA PHE A 121 -15.60 -7.69 0.46
C PHE A 121 -17.04 -8.06 0.11
N PRO A 122 -18.05 -7.36 0.68
CA PRO A 122 -19.43 -7.36 0.20
C PRO A 122 -19.54 -7.17 -1.30
N VAL A 123 -20.63 -7.72 -1.85
CA VAL A 123 -21.10 -7.33 -3.17
C VAL A 123 -21.15 -5.81 -3.23
N ASN A 124 -20.63 -5.27 -4.32
CA ASN A 124 -20.59 -3.84 -4.57
C ASN A 124 -19.74 -3.01 -3.60
N VAL A 125 -18.81 -3.61 -2.85
CA VAL A 125 -17.84 -2.87 -2.03
C VAL A 125 -16.41 -3.18 -2.45
N ALA A 126 -15.64 -2.14 -2.70
CA ALA A 126 -14.25 -2.24 -3.13
C ALA A 126 -13.32 -1.42 -2.23
N GLU A 127 -12.05 -1.79 -2.24
CA GLU A 127 -10.95 -1.04 -1.66
C GLU A 127 -10.04 -0.54 -2.79
N CYS A 128 -9.56 0.69 -2.69
CA CYS A 128 -8.58 1.20 -3.63
C CYS A 128 -7.25 0.44 -3.47
N PRO A 129 -6.48 0.20 -4.55
CA PRO A 129 -5.14 -0.35 -4.42
C PRO A 129 -4.27 0.56 -3.54
N TYR A 130 -3.55 0.01 -2.56
CA TYR A 130 -2.61 0.79 -1.76
C TYR A 130 -1.52 1.42 -2.64
N PRO A 131 -1.12 2.70 -2.45
CA PRO A 131 -1.56 3.65 -1.41
C PRO A 131 -2.72 4.59 -1.84
N LEU A 132 -3.39 4.31 -2.96
CA LEU A 132 -4.44 5.16 -3.53
C LEU A 132 -5.64 5.33 -2.59
N GLN A 133 -6.36 6.44 -2.77
CA GLN A 133 -7.57 6.81 -2.02
C GLN A 133 -8.74 7.06 -2.96
N PHE A 134 -9.96 6.88 -2.46
CA PHE A 134 -11.16 7.09 -3.27
C PHE A 134 -11.56 8.58 -3.28
N SER A 135 -11.57 9.16 -4.48
CA SER A 135 -12.01 10.53 -4.76
C SER A 135 -13.51 10.55 -5.06
N GLU A 136 -14.30 11.18 -4.19
CA GLU A 136 -15.74 11.39 -4.45
C GLU A 136 -15.96 12.32 -5.64
N THR A 137 -15.03 13.24 -5.90
CA THR A 137 -15.12 14.22 -6.99
C THR A 137 -15.04 13.56 -8.35
N THR A 138 -14.17 12.54 -8.51
CA THR A 138 -13.97 11.86 -9.80
C THR A 138 -14.60 10.47 -9.86
N GLY A 139 -15.00 9.92 -8.71
CA GLY A 139 -15.55 8.56 -8.58
C GLY A 139 -14.50 7.47 -8.79
N ARG A 140 -13.20 7.77 -8.59
CA ARG A 140 -12.07 6.88 -8.89
C ARG A 140 -11.05 6.83 -7.76
N CYS A 141 -10.22 5.80 -7.80
CA CYS A 141 -9.04 5.70 -6.94
C CYS A 141 -7.91 6.55 -7.53
N GLU A 142 -7.42 7.51 -6.74
CA GLU A 142 -6.42 8.50 -7.14
C GLU A 142 -5.28 8.55 -6.13
N ASN A 143 -4.23 9.31 -6.46
CA ASN A 143 -3.10 9.47 -5.56
C ASN A 143 -3.58 10.10 -4.24
N PHE A 144 -3.16 9.53 -3.11
CA PHE A 144 -3.58 9.99 -1.78
C PHE A 144 -3.23 11.46 -1.50
N THR A 145 -2.29 12.03 -2.26
CA THR A 145 -1.90 13.44 -2.17
C THR A 145 -2.91 14.39 -2.80
N GLU A 146 -3.75 13.89 -3.70
CA GLU A 146 -4.74 14.65 -4.48
C GLU A 146 -6.15 14.48 -3.92
N VAL A 147 -6.38 13.44 -3.12
CA VAL A 147 -7.69 13.13 -2.54
C VAL A 147 -7.87 13.79 -1.18
N THR A 148 -8.96 14.55 -1.04
CA THR A 148 -9.38 15.06 0.27
C THR A 148 -10.27 14.04 0.97
N CYS A 149 -9.78 13.47 2.08
CA CYS A 149 -10.48 12.40 2.76
C CYS A 149 -11.71 12.86 3.58
N GLY A 150 -11.67 14.09 4.08
CA GLY A 150 -12.69 14.64 4.97
C GLY A 150 -12.66 13.96 6.34
N THR A 151 -13.81 13.46 6.78
CA THR A 151 -13.98 12.80 8.10
C THR A 151 -13.69 11.29 8.07
N ARG A 152 -13.46 10.71 6.89
CA ARG A 152 -13.18 9.28 6.73
C ARG A 152 -11.80 8.94 7.27
N LYS A 153 -11.62 7.73 7.81
CA LYS A 153 -10.32 7.28 8.31
C LYS A 153 -9.36 7.03 7.16
N GLU A 154 -8.18 7.63 7.22
CA GLU A 154 -7.09 7.29 6.30
C GLU A 154 -6.25 6.13 6.84
N GLU A 155 -6.38 4.96 6.21
CA GLU A 155 -5.42 3.88 6.46
C GLU A 155 -4.11 4.18 5.73
N LYS A 156 -3.04 4.43 6.49
CA LYS A 156 -1.71 4.74 5.94
C LYS A 156 -0.81 3.50 5.88
N TYR A 157 -1.11 2.51 6.71
CA TYR A 157 -0.39 1.24 6.74
C TYR A 157 -1.02 0.24 5.78
N ILE A 158 -0.24 -0.29 4.83
CA ILE A 158 -0.70 -1.29 3.84
C ILE A 158 -1.32 -2.51 4.52
N CYS A 159 -0.82 -2.88 5.68
CA CYS A 159 -1.30 -4.03 6.42
C CYS A 159 -2.63 -3.81 7.14
N ASN A 160 -3.11 -2.57 7.22
CA ASN A 160 -4.48 -2.28 7.63
C ASN A 160 -5.45 -2.23 6.44
N TYR A 161 -4.96 -2.32 5.19
CA TYR A 161 -5.83 -2.53 4.06
C TYR A 161 -6.44 -3.93 4.16
N TRP A 162 -7.72 -3.99 3.93
CA TRP A 162 -8.52 -5.18 4.18
C TRP A 162 -8.21 -6.30 3.20
N GLU A 163 -7.89 -5.96 1.96
CA GLU A 163 -7.40 -6.94 1.00
C GLU A 163 -6.09 -7.59 1.49
N SER A 164 -5.18 -6.78 2.03
CA SER A 164 -3.94 -7.27 2.64
C SER A 164 -4.20 -8.13 3.88
N LEU A 165 -5.10 -7.71 4.78
CA LEU A 165 -5.49 -8.48 5.97
C LEU A 165 -6.04 -9.85 5.58
N PHE A 166 -6.89 -9.91 4.56
CA PHE A 166 -7.50 -11.17 4.12
C PHE A 166 -6.48 -12.13 3.54
N TYR A 167 -5.59 -11.67 2.66
CA TYR A 167 -4.57 -12.53 2.06
C TYR A 167 -3.53 -13.02 3.08
N ASN A 168 -3.26 -12.25 4.14
CA ASN A 168 -2.29 -12.62 5.17
C ASN A 168 -2.88 -13.44 6.34
N ARG A 169 -4.17 -13.81 6.29
CA ARG A 169 -4.87 -14.51 7.40
C ARG A 169 -4.25 -15.85 7.83
N HIS A 170 -3.55 -16.53 6.93
CA HIS A 170 -2.87 -17.81 7.21
C HIS A 170 -1.34 -17.72 7.19
N GLY A 171 -0.78 -16.56 6.82
CA GLY A 171 0.64 -16.40 6.50
C GLY A 171 1.53 -15.91 7.64
N GLY A 172 0.96 -15.53 8.79
CA GLY A 172 1.71 -14.85 9.85
C GLY A 172 1.90 -13.36 9.55
N ASN A 173 2.13 -12.58 10.62
CA ASN A 173 1.88 -11.14 10.70
C ASN A 173 2.44 -10.33 9.52
N CYS A 174 1.56 -9.49 8.98
CA CYS A 174 1.85 -8.10 8.68
C CYS A 174 2.64 -7.47 9.85
N ASP A 175 3.96 -7.67 9.82
CA ASP A 175 4.81 -7.80 11.00
C ASP A 175 4.73 -6.58 11.93
N THR A 176 4.10 -6.78 13.09
CA THR A 176 3.73 -5.75 14.07
C THR A 176 4.91 -5.21 14.89
N ARG A 177 6.15 -5.55 14.54
CA ARG A 177 7.35 -5.08 15.26
C ARG A 177 8.51 -4.65 14.36
N ASN A 178 8.22 -4.19 13.15
CA ASN A 178 9.28 -4.00 12.19
C ASN A 178 9.56 -2.54 11.85
N ILE A 179 10.85 -2.20 11.89
CA ILE A 179 11.50 -0.94 11.48
C ILE A 179 11.27 -0.59 9.98
N ARG A 180 10.34 -1.32 9.33
CA ARG A 180 9.86 -1.33 7.95
C ARG A 180 9.00 -0.14 7.57
N ASP A 181 8.33 0.47 8.53
CA ASP A 181 7.09 1.14 8.17
C ASP A 181 7.25 2.64 8.02
N CYS A 182 6.81 3.10 6.85
CA CYS A 182 6.71 4.51 6.55
C CYS A 182 5.79 5.25 7.52
N LEU A 183 5.00 4.56 8.35
CA LEU A 183 4.33 5.15 9.51
C LEU A 183 5.28 5.97 10.40
N TYR A 184 6.50 5.48 10.64
CA TYR A 184 7.44 6.08 11.60
C TYR A 184 8.70 6.66 10.94
N LEU A 185 8.95 6.34 9.68
CA LEU A 185 10.07 6.89 8.93
C LEU A 185 9.70 8.24 8.30
N PRO A 186 10.61 9.22 8.29
CA PRO A 186 10.39 10.48 7.59
C PRO A 186 10.29 10.25 6.07
N ASN A 187 9.76 11.24 5.36
CA ASN A 187 9.72 11.21 3.90
C ASN A 187 11.13 11.02 3.33
N GLY A 188 11.28 10.13 2.35
CA GLY A 188 12.57 9.84 1.73
C GLY A 188 12.77 8.37 1.40
N VAL A 189 13.98 8.05 0.95
CA VAL A 189 14.39 6.68 0.64
C VAL A 189 15.13 6.08 1.83
N HIS A 190 14.74 4.88 2.23
CA HIS A 190 15.32 4.18 3.37
C HIS A 190 15.78 2.79 2.96
N ARG A 191 16.80 2.27 3.64
CA ARG A 191 17.26 0.89 3.44
C ARG A 191 16.16 -0.07 3.87
N ASP A 192 15.86 -1.07 3.03
CA ASP A 192 14.99 -2.18 3.43
C ASP A 192 15.80 -3.15 4.31
N PRO A 193 15.49 -3.30 5.61
CA PRO A 193 16.27 -4.12 6.54
C PRO A 193 16.10 -5.63 6.33
N ARG A 194 15.12 -6.08 5.53
CA ARG A 194 14.81 -7.50 5.34
C ARG A 194 15.40 -8.11 4.10
N ARG A 195 15.68 -7.25 3.14
CA ARG A 195 16.16 -7.63 1.83
C ARG A 195 17.66 -7.34 1.75
N SER A 196 18.21 -7.46 0.56
CA SER A 196 19.61 -7.13 0.32
C SER A 196 19.93 -5.68 0.74
N PRO A 197 21.18 -5.36 1.12
CA PRO A 197 21.56 -3.98 1.47
C PRO A 197 21.33 -2.94 0.36
N SER A 198 21.17 -3.37 -0.90
CA SER A 198 20.81 -2.52 -2.03
C SER A 198 19.30 -2.32 -2.18
N SER A 199 18.46 -3.03 -1.41
CA SER A 199 17.02 -2.84 -1.44
C SER A 199 16.61 -1.62 -0.64
N PHE A 200 15.61 -0.92 -1.16
CA PHE A 200 15.10 0.30 -0.55
C PHE A 200 13.58 0.34 -0.52
N ILE A 201 13.08 1.17 0.39
CA ILE A 201 11.69 1.61 0.44
C ILE A 201 11.65 3.13 0.31
N ARG A 202 10.63 3.67 -0.36
CA ARG A 202 10.34 5.10 -0.35
C ARG A 202 9.13 5.38 0.51
N CYS A 203 9.31 6.28 1.47
CA CYS A 203 8.27 6.76 2.34
C CYS A 203 7.83 8.16 1.92
N TYR A 204 6.51 8.37 1.85
CA TYR A 204 5.92 9.68 1.64
C TYR A 204 4.58 9.76 2.34
N GLY A 205 4.36 10.81 3.16
CA GLY A 205 3.07 11.04 3.84
C GLY A 205 2.68 9.90 4.80
N ASN A 206 3.66 9.32 5.49
CA ASN A 206 3.53 8.13 6.32
C ASN A 206 3.10 6.84 5.57
N ARG A 207 3.30 6.78 4.25
CA ARG A 207 2.94 5.63 3.40
C ARG A 207 4.16 5.09 2.66
N LEU A 208 4.17 3.77 2.43
CA LEU A 208 5.08 3.12 1.52
C LEU A 208 4.61 3.40 0.09
N VAL A 209 5.39 4.16 -0.67
CA VAL A 209 5.02 4.54 -2.05
C VAL A 209 5.83 3.81 -3.10
N GLU A 210 6.96 3.21 -2.72
CA GLU A 210 7.84 2.48 -3.63
C GLU A 210 8.65 1.45 -2.86
N GLU A 211 8.82 0.26 -3.44
CA GLU A 211 9.87 -0.68 -3.08
C GLU A 211 10.79 -0.86 -4.29
N GLY A 212 12.10 -0.94 -4.07
CA GLY A 212 13.04 -1.06 -5.17
C GLY A 212 14.39 -1.65 -4.79
N LYS A 213 15.28 -1.72 -5.78
CA LYS A 213 16.68 -2.08 -5.61
C LYS A 213 17.54 -1.03 -6.28
N CYS A 214 18.52 -0.52 -5.54
CA CYS A 214 19.60 0.29 -6.07
C CYS A 214 20.32 -0.49 -7.18
N THR A 215 20.55 0.17 -8.31
CA THR A 215 21.18 -0.43 -9.49
C THR A 215 22.69 -0.27 -9.46
N ILE A 216 23.38 -0.78 -10.48
CA ILE A 216 24.80 -0.54 -10.67
C ILE A 216 25.01 0.90 -11.13
N ASP A 217 25.98 1.60 -10.53
CA ASP A 217 26.46 2.88 -11.02
C ASP A 217 27.26 2.64 -12.30
N SER A 218 26.80 3.19 -13.42
CA SER A 218 27.42 2.97 -14.74
C SER A 218 28.79 3.61 -14.86
N VAL A 219 29.06 4.69 -14.13
CA VAL A 219 30.36 5.39 -14.15
C VAL A 219 31.38 4.65 -13.30
N TRP A 220 30.97 4.21 -12.11
CA TRP A 220 31.81 3.51 -11.16
C TRP A 220 31.90 2.01 -11.40
N GLY A 221 31.01 1.45 -12.22
CA GLY A 221 30.94 0.01 -12.54
C GLY A 221 30.70 -0.84 -11.30
N THR A 222 29.93 -0.33 -10.33
CA THR A 222 29.76 -1.01 -9.03
C THR A 222 28.34 -0.90 -8.49
N GLN A 223 27.93 -1.90 -7.72
CA GLN A 223 26.65 -1.92 -7.04
C GLN A 223 26.53 -0.72 -6.09
N THR A 224 25.42 0.00 -6.18
CA THR A 224 25.06 1.07 -5.23
C THR A 224 24.22 0.53 -4.07
N PHE A 225 24.26 1.24 -2.95
CA PHE A 225 23.58 0.89 -1.71
C PHE A 225 22.94 2.14 -1.11
N ILE A 226 21.91 1.97 -0.28
CA ILE A 226 21.29 3.11 0.39
C ILE A 226 22.24 3.67 1.45
N TYR A 227 22.63 4.92 1.27
CA TYR A 227 23.42 5.69 2.21
C TYR A 227 22.91 7.14 2.23
N ASN A 228 22.63 7.67 3.41
CA ASN A 228 22.06 9.01 3.61
C ASN A 228 20.87 9.33 2.69
N GLY A 229 19.96 8.38 2.52
CA GLY A 229 18.73 8.57 1.75
C GLY A 229 18.87 8.49 0.24
N THR A 230 20.00 8.02 -0.29
CA THR A 230 20.23 7.89 -1.74
C THR A 230 20.98 6.60 -2.09
N CYS A 231 20.81 6.11 -3.32
CA CYS A 231 21.63 5.01 -3.84
C CYS A 231 23.04 5.54 -4.13
N THR A 232 23.99 5.21 -3.26
CA THR A 232 25.38 5.66 -3.32
C THR A 232 26.30 4.49 -3.66
N GLN A 233 27.27 4.71 -4.54
CA GLN A 233 28.26 3.71 -4.89
C GLN A 233 29.22 3.40 -3.72
N ARG A 234 29.63 2.14 -3.57
CA ARG A 234 30.36 1.67 -2.38
C ARG A 234 31.66 2.41 -2.04
N PHE A 235 32.38 2.96 -3.03
CA PHE A 235 33.61 3.73 -2.82
C PHE A 235 33.35 5.16 -2.35
N ALA A 236 32.10 5.63 -2.29
CA ALA A 236 31.71 6.90 -1.68
C ALA A 236 31.11 6.73 -0.27
N ILE A 237 30.99 5.48 0.20
CA ILE A 237 30.44 5.14 1.51
C ILE A 237 31.61 4.84 2.45
N PRO A 238 31.77 5.58 3.57
CA PRO A 238 32.82 5.32 4.56
C PRO A 238 32.81 3.88 5.05
N THR A 239 33.98 3.25 5.18
CA THR A 239 34.13 1.91 5.77
C THR A 239 33.63 1.84 7.22
N SER A 240 33.60 2.97 7.93
CA SER A 240 33.03 3.09 9.27
C SER A 240 31.52 3.34 9.29
N GLY A 241 30.92 3.68 8.14
CA GLY A 241 29.51 4.04 8.02
C GLY A 241 28.60 2.86 7.68
N ALA A 242 29.13 1.84 6.99
CA ALA A 242 28.41 0.61 6.67
C ALA A 242 29.38 -0.50 6.23
N ASP A 243 29.02 -1.76 6.48
CA ASP A 243 29.84 -2.94 6.15
C ASP A 243 30.13 -3.10 4.64
N TYR A 244 29.29 -2.52 3.79
CA TYR A 244 29.46 -2.51 2.33
C TYR A 244 30.19 -1.28 1.80
N GLY A 245 30.57 -0.34 2.67
CA GLY A 245 31.34 0.84 2.31
C GLY A 245 32.82 0.55 2.13
N LEU A 246 33.43 1.14 1.11
CA LEU A 246 34.83 0.97 0.73
C LEU A 246 35.64 2.28 0.71
N LEU A 247 35.07 3.41 1.16
CA LEU A 247 35.79 4.67 1.27
C LEU A 247 36.67 4.67 2.54
N PRO A 248 38.01 4.66 2.42
CA PRO A 248 38.89 4.62 3.57
C PRO A 248 38.85 5.92 4.39
N SER A 249 39.19 5.83 5.67
CA SER A 249 39.31 7.02 6.53
C SER A 249 40.57 7.85 6.22
N CYS A 250 40.43 9.17 6.36
CA CYS A 250 41.50 10.15 6.25
C CYS A 250 41.98 10.69 7.62
N SER A 251 41.46 10.22 8.76
CA SER A 251 41.74 10.80 10.09
C SER A 251 43.23 10.85 10.49
N ALA A 252 44.06 10.00 9.91
CA ALA A 252 45.51 9.95 10.16
C ALA A 252 46.33 10.13 8.86
N LYS A 253 45.76 10.78 7.85
CA LYS A 253 46.40 11.02 6.56
C LYS A 253 46.54 12.52 6.32
N PRO A 254 47.68 12.99 5.78
CA PRO A 254 47.77 14.36 5.29
C PRO A 254 46.80 14.57 4.10
N ASP A 255 46.56 15.82 3.77
CA ASP A 255 45.74 16.14 2.60
C ASP A 255 46.45 15.69 1.32
N GLY A 256 45.66 15.17 0.38
CA GLY A 256 46.17 14.65 -0.89
C GLY A 256 45.36 13.47 -1.44
N ASN A 257 45.85 12.91 -2.55
CA ASN A 257 45.20 11.84 -3.28
C ASN A 257 45.87 10.49 -2.99
N TYR A 258 45.05 9.45 -2.82
CA TYR A 258 45.47 8.13 -2.40
C TYR A 258 44.77 7.03 -3.20
N GLN A 259 45.51 5.96 -3.49
CA GLN A 259 44.97 4.81 -4.23
C GLN A 259 43.94 4.02 -3.42
N PHE A 260 42.86 3.57 -4.07
CA PHE A 260 42.02 2.50 -3.55
C PHE A 260 42.75 1.16 -3.69
N ARG A 261 42.89 0.40 -2.60
CA ARG A 261 43.53 -0.94 -2.66
C ARG A 261 42.63 -2.01 -3.26
N THR A 262 41.32 -1.83 -3.17
CA THR A 262 40.29 -2.81 -3.55
C THR A 262 39.64 -2.49 -4.89
N ARG A 263 40.24 -1.60 -5.68
CA ARG A 263 39.73 -1.12 -6.95
C ARG A 263 40.86 -1.09 -7.98
N PRO A 264 40.57 -1.35 -9.26
CA PRO A 264 41.48 -0.94 -10.32
C PRO A 264 41.88 0.53 -10.14
N CYS A 265 43.07 0.92 -10.62
CA CYS A 265 43.52 2.32 -10.51
C CYS A 265 42.72 3.29 -11.39
N ASP A 266 41.48 2.97 -11.77
CA ASP A 266 40.57 3.84 -12.50
C ASP A 266 39.93 4.92 -11.60
N ALA A 267 40.27 4.95 -10.31
CA ALA A 267 39.82 5.93 -9.34
C ALA A 267 40.79 6.04 -8.14
N TYR A 268 40.63 7.10 -7.35
CA TYR A 268 41.36 7.36 -6.12
C TYR A 268 40.46 8.02 -5.07
N TYR A 269 40.89 8.10 -3.82
CA TYR A 269 40.23 8.94 -2.82
C TYR A 269 41.10 10.14 -2.45
N ARG A 270 40.47 11.28 -2.26
CA ARG A 270 41.08 12.54 -1.84
C ARG A 270 40.77 12.78 -0.37
N CYS A 271 41.82 13.06 0.40
CA CYS A 271 41.73 13.57 1.76
C CYS A 271 41.87 15.09 1.73
N GLU A 272 40.93 15.79 2.37
CA GLU A 272 40.96 17.24 2.55
C GLU A 272 40.37 17.57 3.93
N GLY A 273 41.17 18.19 4.81
CA GLY A 273 40.76 18.48 6.18
C GLY A 273 40.31 17.24 6.96
N GLY A 274 40.92 16.08 6.69
CA GLY A 274 40.55 14.80 7.30
C GLY A 274 39.28 14.14 6.74
N ARG A 275 38.62 14.73 5.74
CA ARG A 275 37.45 14.15 5.06
C ARG A 275 37.85 13.44 3.77
N ALA A 276 37.39 12.20 3.62
CA ALA A 276 37.60 11.40 2.41
C ALA A 276 36.51 11.66 1.37
N THR A 277 36.89 11.76 0.09
CA THR A 277 35.97 11.77 -1.06
C THR A 277 36.51 10.89 -2.18
N SER A 278 35.64 10.18 -2.89
CA SER A 278 36.05 9.33 -4.02
C SER A 278 36.05 10.11 -5.33
N VAL A 279 37.09 9.96 -6.14
CA VAL A 279 37.24 10.63 -7.43
C VAL A 279 37.56 9.59 -8.52
N LYS A 280 36.75 9.58 -9.58
CA LYS A 280 36.97 8.75 -10.76
C LYS A 280 38.01 9.42 -11.66
N CYS A 281 38.95 8.66 -12.19
CA CYS A 281 39.87 9.19 -13.19
C CYS A 281 39.14 9.46 -14.52
N PRO A 282 39.58 10.45 -15.32
CA PRO A 282 39.13 10.61 -16.70
C PRO A 282 39.27 9.32 -17.50
N GLU A 283 38.44 9.17 -18.54
CA GLU A 283 38.47 7.98 -19.40
C GLU A 283 39.89 7.70 -19.90
N HIS A 284 40.25 6.41 -19.95
CA HIS A 284 41.56 5.92 -20.38
C HIS A 284 42.77 6.42 -19.57
N THR A 285 42.56 6.97 -18.37
CA THR A 285 43.65 7.30 -17.43
C THR A 285 43.57 6.46 -16.16
N LEU A 286 44.72 6.23 -15.52
CA LEU A 286 44.82 5.53 -14.25
C LEU A 286 45.53 6.40 -13.22
N PHE A 287 45.20 6.20 -11.95
CA PHE A 287 45.82 6.88 -10.83
C PHE A 287 47.28 6.47 -10.65
N ASP A 288 48.17 7.43 -10.80
CA ASP A 288 49.60 7.31 -10.56
C ASP A 288 49.91 7.54 -9.09
N VAL A 289 50.39 6.52 -8.40
CA VAL A 289 50.72 6.59 -6.97
C VAL A 289 51.92 7.50 -6.68
N THR A 290 52.85 7.64 -7.64
CA THR A 290 54.05 8.46 -7.51
C THR A 290 53.70 9.93 -7.73
N ARG A 291 52.91 10.22 -8.78
CA ARG A 291 52.49 11.59 -9.12
C ARG A 291 51.27 12.06 -8.32
N ARG A 292 50.52 11.12 -7.71
CA ARG A 292 49.23 11.34 -7.02
C ARG A 292 48.16 11.97 -7.90
N THR A 293 48.18 11.67 -9.20
CA THR A 293 47.26 12.21 -10.21
C THR A 293 46.90 11.14 -11.23
N CYS A 294 45.81 11.31 -11.98
CA CYS A 294 45.50 10.43 -13.11
C CYS A 294 46.44 10.73 -14.30
N ALA A 295 46.97 9.69 -14.93
CA ALA A 295 47.85 9.76 -16.09
C ALA A 295 47.63 8.55 -17.02
N SER A 296 48.17 8.57 -18.24
CA SER A 296 48.05 7.47 -19.22
C SER A 296 49.12 6.38 -19.07
N ASN A 297 50.32 6.71 -18.57
CA ASN A 297 51.46 5.79 -18.39
C ASN A 297 51.84 5.69 -16.90
N VAL A 298 51.45 4.59 -16.23
CA VAL A 298 51.24 4.62 -14.77
C VAL A 298 51.86 3.44 -14.05
N ALA A 299 52.53 3.70 -12.92
CA ALA A 299 52.81 2.69 -11.90
C ALA A 299 51.58 2.55 -11.00
N CYS A 300 50.80 1.49 -11.20
CA CYS A 300 49.64 1.14 -10.38
C CYS A 300 49.92 -0.19 -9.69
N TYR A 301 49.97 -0.18 -8.36
CA TYR A 301 50.10 -1.42 -7.58
C TYR A 301 48.73 -2.08 -7.47
N ARG A 302 48.45 -3.01 -8.38
CA ARG A 302 47.25 -3.87 -8.29
C ARG A 302 47.42 -4.81 -7.10
N ALA A 303 46.36 -4.94 -6.28
CA ALA A 303 46.22 -6.05 -5.34
C ALA A 303 45.61 -7.26 -6.06
#